data_AF-A0A1V5RAM4-F1
#
_entry.id   AF-A0A1V5RAM4-F1
#
_cell.length_a   1.000
_cell.length_b   1.000
_cell.length_c   1.000
_cell.angle_alpha   90.00
_cell.angle_beta   90.00
_cell.angle_gamma   90.00
#
_symmetry.space_group_name_H-M   'P 1'
#
loop_
_entity.id
_entity.type
_entity.pdbx_description
1 polymer ?
#
loop_
_entity_poly.entity_id
_entity_poly.type
_entity_poly.pdbx_seq_one_letter_code
_entity_poly.pdbx_strand_id
1 'polypeptide(L)'
;MSLNLVSEVDDRVAVRQVLMSVSDKTGLETFVPGLLAACPGVTIYSTGGTYTAVRQILGPELSQKHLVAVSDYTGQPEMQGGLVKTLDFKIYLGLLSETYNEAHRQDLARTRAVAFDMVVVNLYPFKKTVARPGVTPEEARTNIDIGGPCMVRASAKNYLRVASVTDPADYGALLGELSARGGTLGLGTRLCLMKKAFAHTAQYDSAIAAFFADVAEDTSRSTYRVHGQS
;
A
#
# COMPACT_ATOMS: atom_id res chain seq x y z
N MET A 1 -16.54 -22.90 -3.98
CA MET A 1 -16.43 -21.58 -4.65
C MET A 1 -15.83 -21.82 -6.02
N SER A 2 -16.43 -21.28 -7.08
CA SER A 2 -15.78 -21.22 -8.40
C SER A 2 -14.58 -20.27 -8.32
N LEU A 3 -13.48 -20.62 -9.02
CA LEU A 3 -12.35 -19.71 -9.18
C LEU A 3 -12.79 -18.53 -10.04
N ASN A 4 -12.44 -17.31 -9.65
CA ASN A 4 -12.63 -16.13 -10.49
C ASN A 4 -11.50 -16.07 -11.53
N LEU A 5 -11.75 -16.62 -12.72
CA LEU A 5 -10.82 -16.58 -13.85
C LEU A 5 -11.17 -15.40 -14.75
N VAL A 6 -10.19 -14.53 -15.01
CA VAL A 6 -10.36 -13.33 -15.81
C VAL A 6 -10.05 -13.63 -17.27
N SER A 7 -11.00 -13.38 -18.17
CA SER A 7 -10.85 -13.54 -19.62
C SER A 7 -10.68 -12.22 -20.37
N GLU A 8 -11.07 -11.09 -19.76
CA GLU A 8 -11.08 -9.77 -20.38
C GLU A 8 -10.32 -8.78 -19.50
N VAL A 9 -9.38 -8.04 -20.10
CA VAL A 9 -8.54 -7.05 -19.42
C VAL A 9 -8.22 -5.89 -20.35
N ASP A 10 -7.98 -4.72 -19.76
CA ASP A 10 -7.40 -3.58 -20.47
C ASP A 10 -5.87 -3.74 -20.57
N ASP A 11 -5.30 -3.59 -21.77
CA ASP A 11 -3.84 -3.45 -21.90
C ASP A 11 -3.36 -2.21 -21.13
N ARG A 12 -4.12 -1.12 -21.20
CA ARG A 12 -3.78 0.17 -20.59
C ARG A 12 -4.82 0.63 -19.60
N VAL A 13 -4.37 0.96 -18.39
CA VAL A 13 -5.25 1.45 -17.32
C VAL A 13 -4.86 2.87 -16.97
N ALA A 14 -5.84 3.76 -16.99
CA ALA A 14 -5.68 5.15 -16.57
C ALA A 14 -5.56 5.23 -15.04
N VAL A 15 -4.60 5.99 -14.55
CA VAL A 15 -4.39 6.18 -13.12
C VAL A 15 -5.24 7.35 -12.63
N ARG A 16 -6.31 7.05 -11.89
CA ARG A 16 -7.23 8.05 -11.33
C ARG A 16 -7.34 7.98 -9.82
N GLN A 17 -7.29 6.78 -9.24
CA GLN A 17 -7.42 6.58 -7.80
C GLN A 17 -6.16 5.91 -7.25
N VAL A 18 -5.38 6.63 -6.45
CA VAL A 18 -4.09 6.18 -5.92
C VAL A 18 -4.16 6.04 -4.41
N LEU A 19 -3.82 4.87 -3.88
CA LEU A 19 -3.64 4.67 -2.44
C LEU A 19 -2.16 4.76 -2.09
N MET A 20 -1.78 5.69 -1.21
CA MET A 20 -0.39 5.98 -0.88
C MET A 20 -0.13 5.89 0.63
N SER A 21 0.73 4.96 1.04
CA SER A 21 1.16 4.79 2.44
C SER A 21 2.60 4.28 2.47
N VAL A 22 3.56 5.18 2.67
CA VAL A 22 4.99 4.85 2.60
C VAL A 22 5.71 5.12 3.92
N SER A 23 6.63 4.24 4.29
CA SER A 23 7.54 4.45 5.41
C SER A 23 8.73 5.32 5.01
N ASP A 24 9.31 5.04 3.84
CA ASP A 24 10.34 5.85 3.20
C ASP A 24 9.69 6.89 2.26
N LYS A 25 9.99 8.17 2.50
CA LYS A 25 9.39 9.32 1.80
C LYS A 25 10.26 9.80 0.63
N THR A 26 11.42 9.18 0.41
CA THR A 26 12.33 9.55 -0.67
C THR A 26 11.61 9.63 -2.02
N GLY A 27 11.78 10.74 -2.73
CA GLY A 27 11.27 10.94 -4.07
C GLY A 27 9.80 11.36 -4.15
N LEU A 28 9.06 11.42 -3.03
CA LEU A 28 7.67 11.88 -3.04
C LEU A 28 7.54 13.32 -3.54
N GLU A 29 8.51 14.18 -3.21
CA GLU A 29 8.59 15.57 -3.64
C GLU A 29 8.62 15.74 -5.17
N THR A 30 9.09 14.71 -5.88
CA THR A 30 9.07 14.68 -7.36
C THR A 30 7.89 13.85 -7.87
N PHE A 31 7.62 12.71 -7.23
CA PHE A 31 6.60 11.76 -7.67
C PHE A 31 5.19 12.33 -7.59
N VAL A 32 4.83 12.98 -6.47
CA VAL A 32 3.48 13.51 -6.26
C VAL A 32 3.15 14.61 -7.28
N PRO A 33 3.96 15.66 -7.48
CA PRO A 33 3.67 16.67 -8.51
C PRO A 33 3.70 16.09 -9.93
N GLY A 34 4.66 15.19 -10.23
CA GLY A 34 4.73 14.52 -11.53
C GLY A 34 3.50 13.68 -11.83
N LEU A 35 2.95 13.00 -10.83
CA LEU A 35 1.73 12.20 -10.96
C LEU A 35 0.53 13.10 -11.27
N LEU A 36 0.40 14.24 -10.60
CA LEU A 36 -0.66 15.22 -10.90
C LEU A 36 -0.50 15.83 -12.30
N ALA A 37 0.73 16.10 -12.73
CA ALA A 37 1.00 16.63 -14.08
C ALA A 37 0.61 15.63 -15.18
N ALA A 38 0.96 14.34 -15.00
CA ALA A 38 0.63 13.29 -15.95
C ALA A 38 -0.84 12.83 -15.88
N CYS A 39 -1.45 12.96 -14.69
CA CYS A 39 -2.83 12.57 -14.41
C CYS A 39 -3.59 13.69 -13.68
N PRO A 40 -4.04 14.76 -14.38
CA PRO A 40 -4.64 15.94 -13.73
C PRO A 40 -5.94 15.69 -12.95
N GLY A 41 -6.57 14.52 -13.13
CA GLY A 41 -7.78 14.10 -12.42
C GLY A 41 -7.52 13.09 -11.29
N VAL A 42 -6.25 12.87 -10.91
CA VAL A 42 -5.91 11.85 -9.90
C VAL A 42 -6.35 12.26 -8.49
N THR A 43 -6.89 11.32 -7.73
CA THR A 43 -7.15 11.47 -6.30
C THR A 43 -6.23 10.53 -5.54
N ILE A 44 -5.49 11.08 -4.58
CA ILE A 44 -4.58 10.37 -3.69
C ILE A 44 -5.29 10.14 -2.35
N TYR A 45 -5.35 8.89 -1.92
CA TYR A 45 -5.83 8.47 -0.61
C TYR A 45 -4.63 8.16 0.25
N SER A 46 -4.51 8.79 1.41
CA SER A 46 -3.33 8.62 2.27
C SER A 46 -3.66 8.66 3.76
N THR A 47 -2.73 8.19 4.59
CA THR A 47 -2.88 8.10 6.06
C THR A 47 -1.59 8.52 6.77
N GLY A 48 -1.74 8.96 8.02
CA GLY A 48 -0.64 9.22 8.94
C GLY A 48 0.43 10.16 8.37
N GLY A 49 1.71 9.80 8.57
CA GLY A 49 2.83 10.61 8.13
C GLY A 49 2.91 10.79 6.60
N THR A 50 2.38 9.85 5.82
CA THR A 50 2.33 9.98 4.36
C THR A 50 1.35 11.07 3.95
N TYR A 51 0.16 11.11 4.57
CA TYR A 51 -0.82 12.16 4.31
C TYR A 51 -0.25 13.55 4.59
N THR A 52 0.44 13.71 5.73
CA THR A 52 1.08 14.98 6.08
C THR A 52 2.16 15.38 5.06
N ALA A 53 3.01 14.45 4.64
CA ALA A 53 4.06 14.72 3.65
C ALA A 53 3.47 15.12 2.29
N VAL A 54 2.47 14.37 1.79
CA VAL A 54 1.80 14.68 0.52
C VAL A 54 1.09 16.04 0.60
N ARG A 55 0.42 16.34 1.71
CA ARG A 55 -0.23 17.64 1.94
C ARG A 55 0.76 18.80 1.89
N GLN A 56 1.95 18.63 2.48
CA GLN A 56 3.01 19.64 2.46
C GLN A 56 3.54 19.85 1.03
N ILE A 57 3.75 18.78 0.27
CA ILE A 57 4.22 18.84 -1.12
C ILE A 57 3.20 19.54 -2.03
N LEU A 58 1.91 19.24 -1.87
CA LEU A 58 0.84 19.79 -2.70
C LEU A 58 0.44 21.22 -2.32
N GLY A 59 0.65 21.62 -1.07
CA GLY A 59 0.09 22.87 -0.55
C GLY A 59 -1.44 22.81 -0.40
N PRO A 60 -2.07 23.87 0.13
CA PRO A 60 -3.47 23.83 0.58
C PRO A 60 -4.47 23.62 -0.58
N GLU A 61 -4.31 24.33 -1.69
CA GLU A 61 -5.25 24.30 -2.81
C GLU A 61 -5.29 22.94 -3.51
N LEU A 62 -4.12 22.40 -3.87
CA LEU A 62 -4.04 21.09 -4.52
C LEU A 62 -4.41 19.96 -3.55
N SER A 63 -4.07 20.07 -2.28
CA SER A 63 -4.49 19.07 -1.27
C SER A 63 -6.00 18.98 -1.17
N GLN A 64 -6.71 20.10 -1.16
CA GLN A 64 -8.18 20.11 -1.09
C GLN A 64 -8.83 19.37 -2.28
N LYS A 65 -8.18 19.42 -3.45
CA LYS A 65 -8.70 18.82 -4.69
C LYS A 65 -8.26 17.37 -4.89
N HIS A 66 -7.05 17.02 -4.47
CA HIS A 66 -6.38 15.79 -4.89
C HIS A 66 -6.00 14.87 -3.72
N LEU A 67 -6.19 15.26 -2.47
CA LEU A 67 -5.77 14.46 -1.31
C LEU A 67 -6.95 14.18 -0.38
N VAL A 68 -7.19 12.89 -0.12
CA VAL A 68 -8.25 12.41 0.77
C VAL A 68 -7.62 11.59 1.89
N ALA A 69 -8.00 11.87 3.13
CA ALA A 69 -7.57 11.03 4.25
C ALA A 69 -8.27 9.68 4.17
N VAL A 70 -7.54 8.58 4.39
CA VAL A 70 -8.13 7.23 4.38
C VAL A 70 -9.26 7.11 5.40
N SER A 71 -9.14 7.73 6.57
CA SER A 71 -10.20 7.78 7.59
C SER A 71 -11.48 8.43 7.08
N ASP A 72 -11.37 9.48 6.28
CA ASP A 72 -12.52 10.17 5.69
C ASP A 72 -13.18 9.31 4.61
N TYR A 73 -12.37 8.57 3.86
CA TYR A 73 -12.85 7.64 2.84
C TYR A 73 -13.55 6.41 3.42
N THR A 74 -12.99 5.80 4.47
CA THR A 74 -13.54 4.58 5.09
C THR A 74 -14.62 4.91 6.12
N GLY A 75 -14.58 6.09 6.74
CA GLY A 75 -15.39 6.46 7.89
C GLY A 75 -14.93 5.84 9.21
N GLN A 76 -13.78 5.15 9.21
CA GLN A 76 -13.22 4.49 10.39
C GLN A 76 -12.10 5.32 11.01
N PRO A 77 -12.19 5.68 12.32
CA PRO A 77 -11.08 6.31 13.02
C PRO A 77 -9.92 5.33 13.18
N GLU A 78 -8.70 5.85 13.20
CA GLU A 78 -7.51 5.02 13.41
C GLU A 78 -7.48 4.44 14.83
N MET A 79 -7.23 3.14 14.97
CA MET A 79 -6.98 2.52 16.27
C MET A 79 -5.73 3.13 16.93
N GLN A 80 -5.73 3.29 18.26
CA GLN A 80 -4.57 3.76 19.01
C GLN A 80 -3.31 2.95 18.66
N GLY A 81 -2.17 3.63 18.53
CA GLY A 81 -0.92 3.01 18.05
C GLY A 81 -0.89 2.82 16.53
N GLY A 82 -1.96 3.17 15.82
CA GLY A 82 -2.03 3.15 14.38
C GLY A 82 -2.07 1.76 13.75
N LEU A 83 -2.51 0.75 14.51
CA LEU A 83 -2.47 -0.66 14.12
C LEU A 83 -3.52 -1.00 13.06
N VAL A 84 -4.68 -0.35 13.09
CA VAL A 84 -5.79 -0.59 12.17
C VAL A 84 -6.16 0.75 11.52
N LYS A 85 -5.69 0.93 10.29
CA LYS A 85 -5.96 2.13 9.47
C LYS A 85 -6.45 1.78 8.07
N THR A 86 -5.77 0.82 7.43
CA THR A 86 -6.03 0.41 6.04
C THR A 86 -6.62 -0.98 5.93
N LEU A 87 -6.83 -1.68 7.06
CA LEU A 87 -7.50 -2.97 7.14
C LEU A 87 -9.03 -2.79 7.09
N ASP A 88 -9.51 -2.21 5.99
CA ASP A 88 -10.93 -1.88 5.79
C ASP A 88 -11.47 -2.52 4.51
N PHE A 89 -12.65 -3.13 4.60
CA PHE A 89 -13.26 -3.86 3.48
C PHE A 89 -13.41 -2.99 2.21
N LYS A 90 -13.69 -1.69 2.37
CA LYS A 90 -13.91 -0.75 1.28
C LYS A 90 -12.62 -0.50 0.48
N ILE A 91 -11.47 -0.58 1.14
CA ILE A 91 -10.16 -0.52 0.49
C ILE A 91 -9.92 -1.80 -0.33
N TYR A 92 -10.09 -2.97 0.28
CA TYR A 92 -9.81 -4.25 -0.40
C TYR A 92 -10.81 -4.56 -1.51
N LEU A 93 -12.07 -4.13 -1.37
CA LEU A 93 -13.05 -4.19 -2.45
C LEU A 93 -12.59 -3.35 -3.66
N GLY A 94 -12.05 -2.15 -3.40
CA GLY A 94 -11.47 -1.28 -4.42
C GLY A 94 -10.22 -1.84 -5.08
N LEU A 95 -9.39 -2.58 -4.34
CA LEU A 95 -8.15 -3.19 -4.83
C LEU A 95 -8.38 -4.48 -5.61
N LEU A 96 -9.37 -5.28 -5.23
CA LEU A 96 -9.57 -6.64 -5.74
C LEU A 96 -10.72 -6.77 -6.75
N SER A 97 -11.49 -5.70 -6.97
CA SER A 97 -12.53 -5.67 -8.00
C SER A 97 -11.96 -5.64 -9.41
N GLU A 98 -12.71 -6.20 -10.35
CA GLU A 98 -12.32 -6.34 -11.76
C GLU A 98 -13.26 -5.51 -12.62
N THR A 99 -12.72 -4.88 -13.66
CA THR A 99 -13.46 -3.95 -14.53
C THR A 99 -14.67 -4.61 -15.20
N TYR A 100 -14.49 -5.82 -15.73
CA TYR A 100 -15.49 -6.51 -16.56
C TYR A 100 -16.41 -7.46 -15.79
N ASN A 101 -16.26 -7.56 -14.46
CA ASN A 101 -17.13 -8.38 -13.62
C ASN A 101 -18.31 -7.56 -13.09
N GLU A 102 -19.52 -7.87 -13.53
CA GLU A 102 -20.74 -7.12 -13.15
C GLU A 102 -21.02 -7.16 -11.65
N ALA A 103 -20.82 -8.30 -10.97
CA ALA A 103 -21.01 -8.39 -9.52
C ALA A 103 -20.02 -7.48 -8.77
N HIS A 104 -18.76 -7.43 -9.23
CA HIS A 104 -17.76 -6.53 -8.65
C HIS A 104 -18.15 -5.05 -8.84
N ARG A 105 -18.66 -4.68 -10.02
CA ARG A 105 -19.16 -3.31 -10.27
C ARG A 105 -20.34 -2.94 -9.38
N GLN A 106 -21.28 -3.87 -9.19
CA GLN A 106 -22.43 -3.68 -8.31
C GLN A 106 -22.00 -3.50 -6.85
N ASP A 107 -21.02 -4.28 -6.38
CA ASP A 107 -20.50 -4.14 -5.02
C ASP A 107 -19.78 -2.81 -4.80
N LEU A 108 -18.96 -2.36 -5.77
CA LEU A 108 -18.33 -1.03 -5.73
C LEU A 108 -19.38 0.07 -5.62
N ALA A 109 -20.42 0.02 -6.45
CA ALA A 109 -21.51 1.01 -6.45
C ALA A 109 -22.29 1.00 -5.12
N ARG A 110 -22.71 -0.18 -4.66
CA ARG A 110 -23.48 -0.38 -3.43
C ARG A 110 -22.74 0.14 -2.19
N THR A 111 -21.43 -0.06 -2.14
CA THR A 111 -20.58 0.32 -0.99
C THR A 111 -19.94 1.70 -1.14
N ARG A 112 -20.13 2.36 -2.28
CA ARG A 112 -19.46 3.60 -2.66
C ARG A 112 -17.94 3.49 -2.55
N ALA A 113 -17.41 2.30 -2.82
CA ALA A 113 -15.98 2.05 -2.87
C ALA A 113 -15.42 2.57 -4.19
N VAL A 114 -14.24 3.19 -4.13
CA VAL A 114 -13.51 3.55 -5.34
C VAL A 114 -12.69 2.36 -5.80
N ALA A 115 -12.64 2.17 -7.11
CA ALA A 115 -11.78 1.19 -7.73
C ALA A 115 -10.36 1.81 -7.78
N PHE A 116 -9.38 1.26 -7.07
CA PHE A 116 -8.00 1.81 -7.07
C PHE A 116 -7.21 1.37 -8.30
N ASP A 117 -6.44 2.27 -8.90
CA ASP A 117 -5.64 1.99 -10.11
C ASP A 117 -4.14 1.86 -9.78
N MET A 118 -3.70 2.44 -8.68
CA MET A 118 -2.32 2.40 -8.21
C MET A 118 -2.25 2.34 -6.69
N VAL A 119 -1.32 1.55 -6.18
CA VAL A 119 -0.91 1.53 -4.78
C VAL A 119 0.55 1.89 -4.71
N VAL A 120 0.91 2.87 -3.87
CA VAL A 120 2.29 3.26 -3.59
C VAL A 120 2.57 3.01 -2.12
N VAL A 121 3.24 1.89 -1.85
CA VAL A 121 3.50 1.41 -0.49
C VAL A 121 4.90 0.81 -0.42
N ASN A 122 5.75 1.37 0.44
CA ASN A 122 6.99 0.72 0.86
C ASN A 122 6.91 0.40 2.35
N LEU A 123 7.42 -0.76 2.73
CA LEU A 123 7.24 -1.32 4.07
C LEU A 123 8.20 -0.67 5.08
N TYR A 124 7.80 -0.68 6.34
CA TYR A 124 8.71 -0.30 7.42
C TYR A 124 9.98 -1.15 7.35
N PRO A 125 11.19 -0.58 7.54
CA PRO A 125 12.42 -1.33 7.33
C PRO A 125 12.70 -2.27 8.50
N PHE A 126 11.90 -3.34 8.64
CA PHE A 126 12.01 -4.32 9.73
C PHE A 126 13.44 -4.85 9.89
N LYS A 127 14.12 -5.15 8.78
CA LYS A 127 15.55 -5.54 8.76
C LYS A 127 16.45 -4.49 9.44
N LYS A 128 16.21 -3.19 9.24
CA LYS A 128 16.98 -2.13 9.90
C LYS A 128 16.64 -2.08 11.39
N THR A 129 15.38 -2.29 11.78
CA THR A 129 14.96 -2.31 13.18
C THR A 129 15.63 -3.42 13.96
N VAL A 130 15.62 -4.64 13.41
CA VAL A 130 16.17 -5.82 14.10
C VAL A 130 17.69 -5.92 14.04
N ALA A 131 18.34 -5.14 13.18
CA ALA A 131 19.79 -5.00 13.16
C ALA A 131 20.33 -4.08 14.28
N ARG A 132 19.45 -3.35 14.99
CA ARG A 132 19.87 -2.47 16.10
C ARG A 132 20.35 -3.32 17.28
N PRO A 133 21.52 -3.01 17.88
CA PRO A 133 21.99 -3.71 19.08
C PRO A 133 20.95 -3.63 20.21
N GLY A 134 20.70 -4.77 20.87
CA GLY A 134 19.79 -4.84 22.03
C GLY A 134 18.30 -4.75 21.71
N VAL A 135 17.89 -4.88 20.44
CA VAL A 135 16.48 -4.92 20.08
C VAL A 135 15.78 -6.08 20.80
N THR A 136 14.68 -5.77 21.48
CA THR A 136 13.89 -6.77 22.20
C THR A 136 12.88 -7.46 21.27
N PRO A 137 12.41 -8.68 21.61
CA PRO A 137 11.31 -9.32 20.88
C PRO A 137 10.05 -8.46 20.77
N GLU A 138 9.71 -7.69 21.82
CA GLU A 138 8.56 -6.78 21.83
C GLU A 138 8.75 -5.58 20.89
N GLU A 139 9.95 -4.98 20.85
CA GLU A 139 10.25 -3.93 19.88
C GLU A 139 10.18 -4.46 18.45
N ALA A 140 10.73 -5.65 18.19
CA ALA A 140 10.63 -6.27 16.87
C ALA A 140 9.16 -6.54 16.50
N ARG A 141 8.39 -7.16 17.39
CA ARG A 141 6.96 -7.47 17.21
C ARG A 141 6.15 -6.22 16.89
N THR A 142 6.37 -5.12 17.62
CA THR A 142 5.66 -3.85 17.41
C THR A 142 5.98 -3.20 16.06
N ASN A 143 7.12 -3.52 15.44
CA ASN A 143 7.51 -3.00 14.13
C ASN A 143 7.12 -3.92 12.96
N ILE A 144 6.33 -4.97 13.20
CA ILE A 144 5.73 -5.78 12.13
C ILE A 144 4.56 -5.01 11.53
N ASP A 145 4.66 -4.71 10.24
CA ASP A 145 3.62 -4.06 9.45
C ASP A 145 2.63 -5.12 8.96
N ILE A 146 1.35 -4.89 9.21
CA ILE A 146 0.25 -5.73 8.72
C ILE A 146 -0.43 -5.08 7.52
N GLY A 147 -0.77 -3.79 7.63
CA GLY A 147 -1.52 -3.07 6.60
C GLY A 147 -0.74 -2.94 5.30
N GLY A 148 0.56 -2.63 5.36
CA GLY A 148 1.44 -2.49 4.21
C GLY A 148 1.47 -3.76 3.35
N PRO A 149 1.90 -4.92 3.89
CA PRO A 149 1.95 -6.16 3.13
C PRO A 149 0.58 -6.59 2.59
N CYS A 150 -0.51 -6.38 3.34
CA CYS A 150 -1.86 -6.67 2.86
C CYS A 150 -2.23 -5.84 1.62
N MET A 151 -2.00 -4.53 1.63
CA MET A 151 -2.26 -3.66 0.47
C MET A 151 -1.38 -4.00 -0.74
N VAL A 152 -0.09 -4.27 -0.51
CA VAL A 152 0.87 -4.66 -1.55
C VAL A 152 0.43 -5.97 -2.21
N ARG A 153 0.11 -7.00 -1.42
CA ARG A 153 -0.33 -8.30 -1.95
C ARG A 153 -1.67 -8.21 -2.68
N ALA A 154 -2.62 -7.44 -2.15
CA ALA A 154 -3.92 -7.25 -2.79
C ALA A 154 -3.81 -6.55 -4.15
N SER A 155 -3.06 -5.45 -4.22
CA SER A 155 -2.81 -4.73 -5.48
C SER A 155 -1.99 -5.56 -6.47
N ALA A 156 -0.93 -6.23 -6.01
CA ALA A 156 -0.10 -7.09 -6.86
C ALA A 156 -0.89 -8.28 -7.42
N LYS A 157 -1.78 -8.90 -6.63
CA LYS A 157 -2.68 -9.95 -7.13
C LYS A 157 -3.51 -9.44 -8.31
N ASN A 158 -4.05 -8.23 -8.21
CA ASN A 158 -4.91 -7.64 -9.22
C ASN A 158 -4.14 -6.75 -10.22
N TYR A 159 -2.92 -7.14 -10.61
CA TYR A 159 -2.08 -6.38 -11.54
C TYR A 159 -2.70 -6.15 -12.92
N LEU A 160 -3.74 -6.92 -13.27
CA LEU A 160 -4.54 -6.71 -14.48
C LEU A 160 -5.10 -5.28 -14.51
N ARG A 161 -5.42 -4.73 -13.33
CA ARG A 161 -5.96 -3.39 -13.15
C ARG A 161 -5.04 -2.46 -12.34
N VAL A 162 -4.36 -2.97 -11.31
CA VAL A 162 -3.70 -2.13 -10.28
C VAL A 162 -2.18 -2.14 -10.43
N ALA A 163 -1.55 -0.97 -10.44
CA ALA A 163 -0.09 -0.83 -10.35
C ALA A 163 0.37 -0.89 -8.88
N SER A 164 1.14 -1.92 -8.48
CA SER A 164 1.66 -2.09 -7.11
C SER A 164 3.11 -1.59 -6.99
N VAL A 165 3.29 -0.32 -6.63
CA VAL A 165 4.59 0.35 -6.56
C VAL A 165 5.16 0.23 -5.15
N THR A 166 6.33 -0.37 -5.03
CA THR A 166 6.98 -0.67 -3.74
C THR A 166 8.36 -0.05 -3.55
N ASP A 167 8.90 0.58 -4.59
CA ASP A 167 10.28 1.04 -4.65
C ASP A 167 10.35 2.45 -5.27
N PRO A 168 10.87 3.46 -4.53
CA PRO A 168 11.04 4.81 -5.06
C PRO A 168 11.86 4.90 -6.35
N ALA A 169 12.75 3.93 -6.61
CA ALA A 169 13.53 3.89 -7.85
C ALA A 169 12.65 3.76 -9.11
N ASP A 170 11.43 3.23 -8.98
CA ASP A 170 10.51 3.09 -10.11
C ASP A 170 9.80 4.40 -10.49
N TYR A 171 9.76 5.39 -9.60
CA TYR A 171 8.96 6.61 -9.77
C TYR A 171 9.26 7.34 -11.08
N GLY A 172 10.53 7.52 -11.42
CA GLY A 172 10.93 8.23 -12.65
C GLY A 172 10.42 7.54 -13.93
N ALA A 173 10.59 6.21 -14.02
CA ALA A 173 10.14 5.44 -15.17
C ALA A 173 8.60 5.46 -15.29
N LEU A 174 7.89 5.36 -14.16
CA LEU A 174 6.44 5.42 -14.12
C LEU A 174 5.91 6.78 -14.58
N LEU A 175 6.51 7.88 -14.10
CA LEU A 175 6.14 9.22 -14.54
C LEU A 175 6.40 9.43 -16.04
N GLY A 176 7.53 8.93 -16.54
CA GLY A 176 7.85 8.96 -17.96
C GLY A 176 6.80 8.21 -18.80
N GLU A 177 6.40 7.02 -18.36
CA GLU A 177 5.36 6.23 -19.02
C GLU A 177 4.01 6.95 -19.00
N LEU A 178 3.56 7.41 -17.82
CA LEU A 178 2.28 8.11 -17.65
C LEU A 178 2.21 9.35 -18.53
N SER A 179 3.27 10.15 -18.56
CA SER A 179 3.33 11.38 -19.35
C SER A 179 3.26 11.09 -20.85
N ALA A 180 3.99 10.07 -21.32
CA ALA A 180 4.00 9.68 -22.73
C ALA A 180 2.70 9.01 -23.20
N ARG A 181 1.85 8.56 -22.27
CA ARG A 181 0.70 7.68 -22.56
C ARG A 181 -0.62 8.20 -21.97
N GLY A 182 -0.74 9.52 -21.80
CA GLY A 182 -1.98 10.17 -21.38
C GLY A 182 -2.49 9.69 -20.02
N GLY A 183 -1.57 9.49 -19.06
CA GLY A 183 -1.89 9.05 -17.71
C GLY A 183 -2.23 7.56 -17.59
N THR A 184 -1.83 6.74 -18.57
CA THR A 184 -2.06 5.29 -18.55
C THR A 184 -0.76 4.50 -18.35
N LEU A 185 -0.85 3.38 -17.64
CA LEU A 185 0.20 2.36 -17.56
C LEU A 185 -0.17 1.16 -18.41
N GLY A 186 0.81 0.49 -19.00
CA GLY A 186 0.61 -0.77 -19.73
C GLY A 186 0.59 -2.02 -18.84
N LEU A 187 0.02 -3.11 -19.35
CA LEU A 187 -0.05 -4.40 -18.66
C LEU A 187 1.35 -4.95 -18.32
N GLY A 188 2.31 -4.79 -19.24
CA GLY A 188 3.70 -5.18 -19.01
C GLY A 188 4.33 -4.48 -17.80
N THR A 189 4.07 -3.19 -17.62
CA THR A 189 4.53 -2.41 -16.47
C THR A 189 3.88 -2.90 -15.18
N ARG A 190 2.56 -3.08 -15.17
CA ARG A 190 1.84 -3.61 -13.99
C ARG A 190 2.30 -5.01 -13.61
N LEU A 191 2.58 -5.87 -14.59
CA LEU A 191 3.16 -7.21 -14.36
C LEU A 191 4.56 -7.13 -13.75
N CYS A 192 5.42 -6.22 -14.21
CA CYS A 192 6.74 -6.01 -13.63
C CYS A 192 6.63 -5.56 -12.15
N LEU A 193 5.77 -4.58 -11.89
CA LEU A 193 5.48 -4.09 -10.54
C LEU A 193 4.95 -5.20 -9.63
N MET A 194 4.05 -6.05 -10.12
CA MET A 194 3.56 -7.22 -9.38
C MET A 194 4.68 -8.18 -8.96
N LYS A 195 5.61 -8.48 -9.87
CA LYS A 195 6.77 -9.34 -9.56
C LYS A 195 7.63 -8.72 -8.46
N LYS A 196 7.93 -7.42 -8.56
CA LYS A 196 8.69 -6.68 -7.53
C LYS A 196 7.94 -6.68 -6.19
N ALA A 197 6.64 -6.43 -6.19
CA ALA A 197 5.80 -6.38 -4.99
C ALA A 197 5.75 -7.71 -4.23
N PHE A 198 5.58 -8.84 -4.93
CA PHE A 198 5.62 -10.16 -4.27
C PHE A 198 7.03 -10.53 -3.80
N ALA A 199 8.08 -10.17 -4.54
CA ALA A 199 9.45 -10.34 -4.06
C ALA A 199 9.72 -9.51 -2.79
N HIS A 200 9.24 -8.26 -2.75
CA HIS A 200 9.40 -7.37 -1.59
C HIS A 200 8.72 -7.94 -0.34
N THR A 201 7.48 -8.40 -0.46
CA THR A 201 6.74 -9.01 0.67
C THR A 201 7.34 -10.35 1.10
N ALA A 202 7.80 -11.19 0.16
CA ALA A 202 8.50 -12.43 0.51
C ALA A 202 9.80 -12.17 1.30
N GLN A 203 10.58 -11.15 0.91
CA GLN A 203 11.79 -10.75 1.65
C GLN A 203 11.47 -10.18 3.03
N TYR A 204 10.35 -9.47 3.16
CA TYR A 204 9.87 -8.92 4.43
C TYR A 204 9.50 -10.02 5.41
N ASP A 205 8.65 -10.97 5.00
CA ASP A 205 8.22 -12.09 5.84
C ASP A 205 9.41 -13.01 6.18
N SER A 206 10.34 -13.23 5.25
CA SER A 206 11.57 -13.99 5.52
C SER A 206 12.43 -13.32 6.60
N ALA A 207 12.47 -11.99 6.65
CA ALA A 207 13.21 -11.27 7.69
C ALA A 207 12.56 -11.43 9.07
N ILE A 208 11.22 -11.40 9.13
CA ILE A 208 10.46 -11.65 10.36
C ILE A 208 10.72 -13.07 10.84
N ALA A 209 10.56 -14.05 9.96
CA ALA A 209 10.78 -15.45 10.29
C ALA A 209 12.22 -15.70 10.77
N ALA A 210 13.22 -15.13 10.09
CA ALA A 210 14.62 -15.26 10.48
C ALA A 210 14.90 -14.64 11.85
N PHE A 211 14.34 -13.48 12.17
CA PHE A 211 14.53 -12.86 13.49
C PHE A 211 13.93 -13.71 14.61
N PHE A 212 12.70 -14.19 14.45
CA PHE A 212 12.00 -14.94 15.50
C PHE A 212 12.41 -16.42 15.59
N ALA A 213 13.15 -16.96 14.62
CA ALA A 213 13.63 -18.34 14.65
C ALA A 213 14.55 -18.63 15.85
N ASP A 214 15.37 -17.65 16.24
CA ASP A 214 16.36 -17.79 17.32
C ASP A 214 15.88 -17.18 18.66
N VAL A 215 14.66 -16.63 18.71
CA VAL A 215 14.12 -16.03 19.94
C VAL A 215 13.66 -17.14 20.88
N ALA A 216 14.41 -17.35 21.96
CA ALA A 216 14.02 -18.26 23.04
C ALA A 216 12.77 -17.76 23.79
N GLU A 217 11.97 -18.70 24.30
CA GLU A 217 10.76 -18.39 25.06
C GLU A 217 11.07 -17.50 26.27
N ASP A 218 12.13 -17.79 27.03
CA ASP A 218 12.53 -17.00 28.20
C ASP A 218 12.90 -15.56 27.83
N THR A 219 13.59 -15.37 26.69
CA THR A 219 13.91 -14.03 26.17
C THR A 219 12.64 -13.29 25.79
N SER A 220 11.68 -13.94 25.13
CA SER A 220 10.37 -13.34 24.86
C SER A 220 9.61 -13.03 26.15
N ARG A 221 9.58 -13.93 27.13
CA ARG A 221 8.88 -13.72 28.41
C ARG A 221 9.47 -12.55 29.19
N SER A 222 10.78 -12.33 29.13
CA SER A 222 11.45 -11.22 29.82
C SER A 222 10.95 -9.82 29.38
N THR A 223 10.30 -9.69 28.23
CA THR A 223 9.71 -8.42 27.79
C THR A 223 8.32 -8.16 28.36
N TYR A 224 7.70 -9.15 29.03
CA TYR A 224 6.32 -9.08 29.48
C TYR A 224 6.17 -9.37 30.97
N ARG A 225 5.14 -8.77 31.58
CA ARG A 225 4.60 -9.27 32.84
C ARG A 225 3.48 -10.26 32.49
N VAL A 226 3.74 -11.55 32.69
CA VAL A 226 2.75 -12.61 32.40
C VAL A 226 1.91 -12.84 33.65
N HIS A 227 0.61 -12.51 33.59
CA HIS A 227 -0.32 -12.78 34.69
C HIS A 227 -0.56 -14.29 34.86
N GLY A 228 -0.63 -14.76 36.10
CA GLY A 228 -0.93 -16.16 36.42
C GLY A 228 0.27 -17.10 36.43
N GLN A 229 1.48 -16.59 36.26
CA GLN A 229 2.72 -17.31 36.59
C GLN A 229 3.20 -16.84 37.97
N SER A 230 3.42 -17.79 38.88
CA SER A 230 3.86 -17.60 40.26
C SER A 230 5.29 -17.05 40.33
#